data_AF-A0A835HRP3-F1
#
_entry.id   AF-A0A835HRP3-F1
#
_cell.length_a   1.000
_cell.length_b   1.000
_cell.length_c   1.000
_cell.angle_alpha   90.00
_cell.angle_beta   90.00
_cell.angle_gamma   90.00
#
_symmetry.space_group_name_H-M   'P 1'
#
loop_
_entity.id
_entity.type
_entity.pdbx_description
1 polymer ?
#
loop_
_entity_poly.entity_id
_entity_poly.type
_entity_poly.pdbx_seq_one_letter_code
_entity_poly.pdbx_strand_id
1 'polypeptide(L)'
;MWESEAKKLKENVRYTIFNNSGAVGVLYRLEMIDNLCRMGLSYHFEEEIKNFLGGIAMSKSSLGSDQEDLHAVSLYFRLLRQYGYKISQGIPMDQHMRPIMPLAILTMDAEYVGNAANA
;
A
#
# COMPACT_ATOMS: atom_id res chain seq x y z
N MET A 1 -13.29 -20.88 -26.35
CA MET A 1 -13.10 -19.59 -27.05
C MET A 1 -12.96 -18.44 -26.04
N TRP A 2 -13.92 -18.22 -25.15
CA TRP A 2 -13.85 -17.17 -24.10
C TRP A 2 -12.72 -17.40 -23.09
N GLU A 3 -12.43 -18.66 -22.72
CA GLU A 3 -11.30 -18.99 -21.81
C GLU A 3 -9.94 -18.57 -22.39
N SER A 4 -9.76 -18.71 -23.71
CA SER A 4 -8.54 -18.30 -24.39
C SER A 4 -8.37 -16.78 -24.34
N GLU A 5 -9.46 -16.03 -24.55
CA GLU A 5 -9.42 -14.58 -24.51
C GLU A 5 -9.20 -14.06 -23.08
N ALA A 6 -9.87 -14.67 -22.09
CA ALA A 6 -9.66 -14.35 -20.68
C ALA A 6 -8.21 -14.59 -20.25
N LYS A 7 -7.61 -15.70 -20.68
CA LYS A 7 -6.20 -16.01 -20.42
C LYS A 7 -5.27 -14.98 -21.06
N LYS A 8 -5.52 -14.61 -22.33
CA LYS A 8 -4.74 -13.60 -23.03
C LYS A 8 -4.82 -12.23 -22.35
N LEU A 9 -6.02 -11.84 -21.94
CA LEU A 9 -6.23 -10.58 -21.22
C LEU A 9 -5.50 -10.59 -19.87
N LYS A 10 -5.58 -11.69 -19.12
CA LYS A 10 -4.86 -11.86 -17.85
C LYS A 10 -3.35 -11.68 -18.02
N GLU A 11 -2.75 -12.30 -19.04
CA GLU A 11 -1.31 -12.16 -19.31
C GLU A 11 -0.94 -10.74 -19.75
N ASN A 12 -1.80 -10.07 -20.53
CA ASN A 12 -1.57 -8.69 -20.93
C ASN A 12 -1.57 -7.73 -19.72
N VAL A 13 -2.52 -7.91 -18.81
CA VAL A 13 -2.59 -7.17 -17.54
C VAL A 13 -1.33 -7.43 -16.71
N ARG A 14 -0.93 -8.70 -16.56
CA ARG A 14 0.29 -9.08 -15.84
C ARG A 14 1.52 -8.37 -16.39
N TYR A 15 1.71 -8.41 -17.71
CA TYR A 15 2.85 -7.79 -18.37
C TYR A 15 2.87 -6.26 -18.16
N THR A 16 1.73 -5.61 -18.35
CA THR A 16 1.61 -4.14 -18.30
C THR A 16 1.88 -3.60 -16.89
N ILE A 17 1.27 -4.22 -15.87
CA ILE A 17 1.36 -3.73 -14.49
C ILE A 17 2.69 -4.12 -13.85
N PHE A 18 3.14 -5.37 -14.03
CA PHE A 18 4.25 -5.91 -13.23
C PHE A 18 5.56 -5.97 -14.03
N ASN A 19 5.52 -6.38 -15.30
CA ASN A 19 6.75 -6.70 -16.05
C ASN A 19 7.28 -5.53 -16.91
N ASN A 20 6.47 -4.49 -17.18
CA ASN A 20 6.86 -3.37 -18.06
C ASN A 20 7.40 -2.14 -17.29
N SER A 21 8.40 -2.33 -16.41
CA SER A 21 8.82 -1.33 -15.40
C SER A 21 9.51 -0.09 -15.96
N GLY A 22 10.01 -0.16 -17.20
CA GLY A 22 10.67 0.97 -17.86
C GLY A 22 9.72 1.90 -18.63
N ALA A 23 8.53 1.44 -19.01
CA ALA A 23 7.61 2.23 -19.84
C ALA A 23 6.41 2.82 -19.06
N VAL A 24 6.15 2.33 -17.85
CA VAL A 24 4.94 2.65 -17.09
C VAL A 24 5.32 3.09 -15.68
N GLY A 25 4.96 4.34 -15.33
CA GLY A 25 5.23 4.95 -14.03
C GLY A 25 4.53 4.26 -12.86
N VAL A 26 5.01 4.54 -11.65
CA VAL A 26 4.51 3.92 -10.41
C VAL A 26 3.05 4.29 -10.14
N LEU A 27 2.67 5.55 -10.34
CA LEU A 27 1.28 5.99 -10.17
C LEU A 27 0.30 5.17 -11.00
N TYR A 28 0.54 5.04 -12.31
CA TYR A 28 -0.34 4.27 -13.20
C TYR A 28 -0.47 2.80 -12.75
N ARG A 29 0.63 2.19 -12.30
CA ARG A 29 0.59 0.81 -11.78
C ARG A 29 -0.26 0.71 -10.53
N LEU A 30 -0.14 1.67 -9.61
CA LEU A 30 -0.99 1.73 -8.41
C LEU A 30 -2.46 1.90 -8.78
N GLU A 31 -2.79 2.73 -9.77
CA GLU A 31 -4.17 2.90 -10.25
C GLU A 31 -4.73 1.61 -10.86
N MET A 32 -3.92 0.89 -11.63
CA MET A 32 -4.32 -0.40 -12.19
C MET A 32 -4.54 -1.45 -11.10
N ILE A 33 -3.68 -1.49 -10.09
CA ILE A 33 -3.86 -2.36 -8.92
C ILE A 33 -5.15 -2.01 -8.16
N ASP A 34 -5.44 -0.72 -7.99
CA ASP A 34 -6.67 -0.27 -7.35
C ASP A 34 -7.91 -0.70 -8.12
N ASN A 35 -7.90 -0.55 -9.45
CA ASN A 35 -8.97 -1.02 -10.32
C ASN A 35 -9.17 -2.54 -10.20
N LEU A 36 -8.08 -3.33 -10.19
CA LEU A 36 -8.17 -4.78 -9.98
C LEU A 36 -8.80 -5.11 -8.62
N CYS A 37 -8.45 -4.38 -7.55
CA CYS A 37 -9.06 -4.55 -6.24
C CYS A 37 -10.56 -4.21 -6.24
N ARG A 38 -10.94 -3.08 -6.83
CA ARG A 38 -12.34 -2.63 -6.91
C ARG A 38 -13.23 -3.55 -7.74
N MET A 39 -12.65 -4.20 -8.76
CA MET A 39 -13.34 -5.20 -9.58
C MET A 39 -13.33 -6.61 -8.95
N GLY A 40 -12.67 -6.79 -7.80
CA GLY A 40 -12.54 -8.11 -7.17
C GLY A 40 -11.67 -9.10 -7.96
N LEU A 41 -10.80 -8.61 -8.85
CA LEU A 41 -9.89 -9.44 -9.67
C LEU A 41 -8.47 -9.51 -9.12
N SER A 42 -8.16 -8.79 -8.03
CA SER A 42 -6.81 -8.73 -7.45
C SER A 42 -6.28 -10.10 -7.00
N TYR A 43 -7.16 -11.05 -6.63
CA TYR A 43 -6.76 -12.41 -6.23
C TYR A 43 -6.04 -13.18 -7.34
N HIS A 44 -6.23 -12.81 -8.61
CA HIS A 44 -5.51 -13.44 -9.72
C HIS A 44 -4.04 -13.04 -9.83
N PHE A 45 -3.63 -12.00 -9.10
CA PHE A 45 -2.31 -11.36 -9.16
C PHE A 45 -1.74 -11.10 -7.76
N GLU A 46 -2.20 -11.82 -6.74
CA GLU A 46 -1.90 -11.49 -5.34
C GLU A 46 -0.40 -11.45 -5.03
N GLU A 47 0.34 -12.41 -5.58
CA GLU A 47 1.79 -12.50 -5.40
C GLU A 47 2.51 -11.33 -6.09
N GLU A 48 2.11 -11.00 -7.32
CA GLU A 48 2.71 -9.90 -8.07
C GLU A 48 2.43 -8.55 -7.43
N ILE A 49 1.22 -8.35 -6.90
CA ILE A 49 0.86 -7.13 -6.16
C ILE A 49 1.70 -7.02 -4.90
N LYS A 50 1.82 -8.11 -4.11
CA LYS A 50 2.68 -8.12 -2.92
C LYS A 50 4.14 -7.81 -3.27
N ASN A 51 4.68 -8.43 -4.31
CA ASN A 51 6.06 -8.19 -4.73
C ASN A 51 6.28 -6.75 -5.20
N PHE A 52 5.35 -6.19 -5.99
CA PHE A 52 5.41 -4.80 -6.43
C PHE A 52 5.33 -3.83 -5.25
N LEU A 53 4.33 -4.00 -4.37
CA LEU A 53 4.14 -3.17 -3.19
C LEU A 53 5.33 -3.25 -2.22
N GLY A 54 5.88 -4.45 -1.99
CA GLY A 54 7.09 -4.63 -1.21
C GLY A 54 8.29 -3.88 -1.79
N GLY A 55 8.48 -3.94 -3.12
CA GLY A 55 9.56 -3.23 -3.80
C GLY A 55 9.47 -1.71 -3.63
N ILE A 56 8.28 -1.14 -3.81
CA ILE A 56 8.10 0.32 -3.65
C ILE A 56 8.16 0.76 -2.18
N ALA A 57 7.74 -0.08 -1.23
CA ALA A 57 7.82 0.21 0.20
C ALA A 57 9.27 0.29 0.72
N MET A 58 10.17 -0.51 0.16
CA MET A 58 11.58 -0.50 0.51
C MET A 58 12.35 0.68 -0.10
N SER A 59 11.83 1.29 -1.17
CA SER A 59 12.46 2.42 -1.85
C SER A 59 11.97 3.76 -1.28
N LYS A 60 12.90 4.55 -0.74
CA LYS A 60 12.60 5.87 -0.12
C LYS A 60 12.07 6.92 -1.11
N SER A 61 12.25 6.70 -2.41
CA SER A 61 11.89 7.65 -3.48
C SER A 61 11.06 6.96 -4.57
N SER A 62 10.26 5.95 -4.21
CA SER A 62 9.50 5.12 -5.17
C SER A 62 8.50 5.91 -6.00
N LEU A 63 7.95 7.00 -5.47
CA LEU A 63 7.04 7.88 -6.22
C LEU A 63 7.76 8.90 -7.11
N GLY A 64 9.07 9.16 -6.91
CA GLY A 64 9.81 10.14 -7.70
C GLY A 64 9.13 11.51 -7.72
N SER A 65 8.83 12.03 -8.91
CA SER A 65 8.08 13.29 -9.09
C SER A 65 6.65 13.23 -8.55
N ASP A 66 6.06 12.04 -8.44
CA ASP A 66 4.68 11.85 -8.02
C ASP A 66 4.54 11.98 -6.48
N GLN A 67 5.64 12.19 -5.74
CA GLN A 67 5.61 12.35 -4.29
C GLN A 67 4.93 13.65 -3.82
N GLU A 68 4.82 14.65 -4.70
CA GLU A 68 4.07 15.89 -4.43
C GLU A 68 2.58 15.79 -4.83
N ASP A 69 2.21 14.75 -5.57
CA ASP A 69 0.83 14.51 -5.97
C ASP A 69 0.06 13.82 -4.82
N LEU A 70 -0.94 14.52 -4.28
CA LEU A 70 -1.78 14.01 -3.20
C LEU A 70 -2.50 12.71 -3.58
N HIS A 71 -2.96 12.57 -4.82
CA HIS A 71 -3.59 11.34 -5.31
C HIS A 71 -2.59 10.19 -5.28
N ALA A 72 -1.39 10.38 -5.84
CA ALA A 72 -0.36 9.37 -5.85
C ALA A 72 0.07 8.93 -4.45
N VAL A 73 0.34 9.90 -3.57
CA VAL A 73 0.69 9.64 -2.17
C VAL A 73 -0.44 8.91 -1.45
N SER A 74 -1.68 9.40 -1.57
CA SER A 74 -2.84 8.77 -0.90
C SER A 74 -3.06 7.32 -1.35
N LEU A 75 -2.92 7.06 -2.66
CA LEU A 75 -3.09 5.75 -3.26
C LEU A 75 -1.99 4.77 -2.79
N TYR A 76 -0.74 5.23 -2.82
CA TYR A 76 0.42 4.50 -2.31
C TYR A 76 0.23 4.09 -0.85
N PHE A 77 -0.09 5.04 0.03
CA PHE A 77 -0.30 4.78 1.45
C PHE A 77 -1.45 3.81 1.70
N ARG A 78 -2.58 3.99 1.01
CA ARG A 78 -3.76 3.15 1.16
C ARG A 78 -3.48 1.70 0.75
N LEU A 79 -2.90 1.49 -0.44
CA LEU A 79 -2.62 0.15 -0.96
C LEU A 79 -1.61 -0.59 -0.07
N LEU A 80 -0.56 0.07 0.38
CA LEU A 80 0.41 -0.56 1.28
C LEU A 80 -0.19 -0.99 2.62
N ARG A 81 -1.05 -0.17 3.23
CA ARG A 81 -1.77 -0.56 4.45
C ARG A 81 -2.73 -1.72 4.21
N GLN A 82 -3.45 -1.72 3.08
CA GLN A 82 -4.37 -2.79 2.72
C GLN A 82 -3.66 -4.14 2.58
N TYR A 83 -2.42 -4.15 2.10
CA TYR A 83 -1.61 -5.35 1.94
C TYR A 83 -0.71 -5.65 3.16
N GLY A 84 -0.89 -4.94 4.28
CA GLY A 84 -0.23 -5.25 5.56
C GLY A 84 1.16 -4.65 5.75
N TYR A 85 1.61 -3.75 4.87
CA TYR A 85 2.89 -3.07 5.03
C TYR A 85 2.80 -1.96 6.09
N LYS A 86 3.71 -2.00 7.07
CA LYS A 86 3.86 -0.95 8.07
C LYS A 86 4.61 0.24 7.46
N ILE A 87 3.87 1.29 7.12
CA ILE A 87 4.45 2.56 6.67
C ILE A 87 4.41 3.53 7.85
N SER A 88 5.51 4.24 8.10
CA SER A 88 5.51 5.31 9.10
C SER A 88 4.57 6.43 8.64
N GLN A 89 3.82 7.04 9.57
CA GLN A 89 3.02 8.24 9.28
C GLN A 89 3.90 9.49 9.08
N GLY A 90 5.19 9.30 8.78
CA GLY A 90 6.20 10.35 8.60
C GLY A 90 5.98 11.12 7.31
N ILE A 91 4.80 11.70 7.19
CA ILE A 91 4.57 12.89 6.40
C ILE A 91 5.40 13.97 7.11
N PRO A 92 6.30 14.71 6.43
CA PRO A 92 6.76 15.99 6.96
C PRO A 92 5.56 16.94 6.91
N MET A 93 4.58 16.70 7.79
CA MET A 93 3.53 17.65 8.06
C MET A 93 4.22 18.81 8.76
N ASP A 94 4.20 19.96 8.11
CA ASP A 94 4.36 21.22 8.80
C ASP A 94 3.54 21.21 10.11
N GLN A 95 4.09 21.80 11.16
CA GLN A 95 3.74 21.72 12.58
C GLN A 95 2.29 22.15 12.93
N HIS A 96 1.46 22.47 11.94
CA HIS A 96 0.12 23.02 12.10
C HIS A 96 -1.02 22.05 11.77
N MET A 97 -0.77 20.84 11.27
CA MET A 97 -1.85 19.88 10.99
C MET A 97 -1.59 18.53 11.67
N ARG A 98 -2.16 18.35 12.87
CA ARG A 98 -2.15 17.06 13.56
C ARG A 98 -3.07 16.08 12.82
N PRO A 99 -2.62 14.87 12.48
CA PRO A 99 -3.53 13.84 11.98
C PRO A 99 -4.48 13.43 13.11
N ILE A 100 -5.77 13.33 12.77
CA ILE A 100 -6.79 12.72 13.63
C ILE A 100 -6.47 11.22 13.69
N MET A 101 -5.74 10.78 14.73
CA MET A 101 -5.61 9.36 15.01
C MET A 101 -6.99 8.80 15.39
N PRO A 102 -7.42 7.65 14.84
CA PRO A 102 -8.58 6.95 15.36
C PRO A 102 -8.27 6.44 16.78
N LEU A 103 -9.22 6.64 17.69
CA LEU A 103 -9.18 6.43 19.14
C LEU A 103 -8.91 4.97 19.61
N ALA A 104 -8.40 4.08 18.77
CA ALA A 104 -8.43 2.62 19.00
C ALA A 104 -7.11 1.99 19.50
N ILE A 105 -6.13 2.75 19.99
CA ILE A 105 -4.92 2.19 20.64
C ILE A 105 -4.73 2.76 22.06
N LEU A 106 -5.82 2.75 22.82
CA LEU A 106 -5.79 2.82 24.28
C LEU A 106 -6.87 1.88 24.80
N THR A 107 -6.58 0.58 24.79
CA THR A 107 -7.16 -0.46 25.66
C THR A 107 -6.62 -1.81 25.19
N MET A 108 -5.48 -2.20 25.77
CA MET A 108 -5.21 -3.61 26.07
C MET A 108 -4.23 -3.64 27.24
N ASP A 109 -4.76 -4.12 28.36
CA ASP A 109 -4.18 -4.19 29.69
C ASP A 109 -3.18 -5.36 29.85
N ALA A 110 -2.51 -5.37 31.03
CA ALA A 110 -1.60 -6.36 31.62
C ALA A 110 -0.12 -6.21 31.18
N GLU A 111 0.90 -5.99 32.02
CA GLU A 111 1.10 -6.23 33.47
C GLU A 111 2.19 -5.28 34.01
N TYR A 112 1.98 -4.64 35.17
CA TYR A 112 2.98 -4.62 36.26
C TYR A 112 2.28 -4.21 37.57
N VAL A 113 1.64 -5.19 38.19
CA VAL A 113 1.35 -5.19 39.63
C VAL A 113 2.69 -5.27 40.35
N GLY A 114 2.92 -4.38 41.33
CA GLY A 114 3.94 -4.60 42.35
C GLY A 114 4.79 -3.39 42.70
N ASN A 115 4.20 -2.40 43.39
CA ASN A 115 4.86 -1.85 44.58
C ASN A 115 3.87 -1.06 45.44
N ALA A 116 3.15 -1.77 46.29
CA ALA A 116 2.69 -1.26 47.57
C ALA A 116 3.47 -2.01 48.65
N ALA A 117 3.95 -1.27 49.65
CA ALA A 117 4.58 -1.72 50.91
C ALA A 117 6.05 -2.19 50.85
N ASN A 118 7.01 -1.27 51.08
CA ASN A 118 8.05 -1.34 52.13
C ASN A 118 9.24 -0.40 51.83
N ALA A 119 9.34 0.70 52.60
CA ALA A 119 10.54 1.27 53.25
C ALA A 119 10.31 2.74 53.58
#